data_AF-A0AA88VRR3-F1
#
_entry.id   AF-A0AA88VRR3-F1
#
_cell.length_a   1.000
_cell.length_b   1.000
_cell.length_c   1.000
_cell.angle_alpha   90.00
_cell.angle_beta   90.00
_cell.angle_gamma   90.00
#
_symmetry.space_group_name_H-M   'P 1'
#
loop_
_entity.id
_entity.type
_entity.pdbx_description
1 polymer ?
#
loop_
_entity_poly.entity_id
_entity_poly.type
_entity_poly.pdbx_seq_one_letter_code
_entity_poly.pdbx_strand_id
1 'polypeptide(L)'
;DAEESLATITADAETKFRTYIVHVSIPDGQTFTESETLDSWYNSFLPTTTSGLNDQSRMVHTYRNVVSGFAARLSPEEVKAMEKKDGFVSATPQRMLSLHTTHTPNFLGLHQNLGFWKGSNYGKGVIIGLMDSESIFQPKDFPTTLLPLVFPGQNGDQNAAWCADGSLKNADVKGKVVLCQKGGGIARLAKGQTVKDAGGAAMILMNQEIDGDSTLADPHISCSKKSSIPEAELNYPSFAITLGTTGQTYTRTVTNVGEANSSYTVEIFPPPGVNVSVTPYRLDFWEVNQQLTYSVTFKPSNEDVITPEFVQGYVKWSSDKHFVRSPISVELV
;
A
#
# COMPACT_ATOMS: atom_id res chain seq x y z
N ASP A 1 -14.72 -43.86 -44.66
CA ASP A 1 -13.65 -42.88 -44.91
C ASP A 1 -14.12 -41.54 -44.37
N ALA A 2 -13.87 -41.19 -43.10
CA ALA A 2 -12.58 -41.06 -42.42
C ALA A 2 -11.78 -39.84 -42.92
N GLU A 3 -12.31 -38.63 -42.74
CA GLU A 3 -11.48 -37.42 -42.74
C GLU A 3 -12.15 -36.18 -42.11
N GLU A 4 -12.90 -36.36 -41.00
CA GLU A 4 -13.39 -35.23 -40.20
C GLU A 4 -13.30 -35.51 -38.69
N SER A 5 -12.23 -36.18 -38.27
CA SER A 5 -11.93 -36.50 -36.86
C SER A 5 -10.51 -36.13 -36.43
N LEU A 6 -9.92 -35.07 -37.01
CA LEU A 6 -8.57 -34.61 -36.69
C LEU A 6 -8.55 -33.10 -36.42
N ALA A 7 -9.28 -32.70 -35.39
CA ALA A 7 -8.92 -31.55 -34.58
C ALA A 7 -9.25 -31.90 -33.13
N THR A 8 -8.51 -32.88 -32.61
CA THR A 8 -8.41 -33.14 -31.18
C THR A 8 -8.00 -31.83 -30.52
N ILE A 9 -8.99 -31.16 -29.94
CA ILE A 9 -8.82 -29.97 -29.11
C ILE A 9 -7.95 -30.40 -27.93
N THR A 10 -6.64 -30.25 -28.07
CA THR A 10 -5.72 -30.12 -26.94
C THR A 10 -5.97 -28.74 -26.35
N ALA A 11 -7.04 -28.62 -25.56
CA ALA A 11 -7.16 -27.58 -24.56
C ALA A 11 -6.90 -28.28 -23.22
N ASP A 12 -5.68 -28.12 -22.72
CA ASP A 12 -5.31 -28.41 -21.34
C ASP A 12 -6.38 -27.83 -20.41
N ALA A 13 -7.19 -28.72 -19.84
CA ALA A 13 -8.00 -28.40 -18.67
C ALA A 13 -7.05 -28.33 -17.46
N GLU A 14 -6.36 -27.19 -17.31
CA GLU A 14 -5.62 -26.88 -16.08
C GLU A 14 -6.60 -26.82 -14.91
N THR A 15 -6.65 -27.90 -14.13
CA THR A 15 -7.15 -27.97 -12.76
C THR A 15 -6.23 -27.16 -11.82
N LYS A 16 -6.09 -25.85 -12.08
CA LYS A 16 -5.24 -24.96 -11.27
C LYS A 16 -6.03 -24.42 -10.09
N PHE A 17 -5.68 -24.87 -8.89
CA PHE A 17 -6.13 -24.26 -7.64
C PHE A 17 -5.81 -22.76 -7.63
N ARG A 18 -6.81 -21.94 -7.27
CA ARG A 18 -6.65 -20.49 -7.06
C ARG A 18 -7.01 -20.16 -5.61
N THR A 19 -6.48 -19.07 -5.09
CA THR A 19 -6.92 -18.57 -3.78
C THR A 19 -8.27 -17.90 -3.94
N TYR A 20 -9.26 -18.33 -3.17
CA TYR A 20 -10.57 -17.70 -3.05
C TYR A 20 -10.74 -17.13 -1.65
N ILE A 21 -11.36 -15.96 -1.56
CA ILE A 21 -11.87 -15.37 -0.32
C ILE A 21 -13.32 -15.82 -0.21
N VAL A 22 -13.59 -16.66 0.79
CA VAL A 22 -14.89 -17.28 1.05
C VAL A 22 -15.54 -16.59 2.24
N HIS A 23 -16.76 -16.10 2.04
CA HIS A 23 -17.60 -15.49 3.07
C HIS A 23 -18.67 -16.49 3.48
N VAL A 24 -18.87 -16.62 4.78
CA VAL A 24 -19.86 -17.54 5.37
C VAL A 24 -20.69 -16.80 6.41
N SER A 25 -21.94 -17.22 6.60
CA SER A 25 -22.74 -16.75 7.72
C SER A 25 -22.36 -17.54 8.97
N ILE A 26 -22.38 -16.84 10.10
CA ILE A 26 -22.32 -17.47 11.41
C ILE A 26 -23.76 -17.85 11.79
N PRO A 27 -24.05 -19.11 12.16
CA PRO A 27 -25.40 -19.49 12.57
C PRO A 27 -25.92 -18.65 13.73
N ASP A 28 -27.18 -18.23 13.66
CA ASP A 28 -27.81 -17.39 14.68
C ASP A 28 -27.77 -18.05 16.06
N GLY A 29 -27.28 -17.30 17.07
CA GLY A 29 -27.17 -17.77 18.45
C GLY A 29 -25.86 -18.49 18.80
N GLN A 30 -24.93 -18.68 17.85
CA GLN A 30 -23.57 -19.15 18.14
C GLN A 30 -22.61 -17.99 18.29
N THR A 31 -22.16 -17.75 19.53
CA THR A 31 -20.97 -16.93 19.80
C THR A 31 -19.77 -17.89 19.76
N PHE A 32 -18.96 -17.81 18.71
CA PHE A 32 -17.68 -18.52 18.67
C PHE A 32 -16.70 -17.83 19.63
N THR A 33 -16.80 -18.13 20.93
CA THR A 33 -15.94 -17.57 21.98
C THR A 33 -14.54 -18.19 21.98
N GLU A 34 -14.37 -19.32 21.30
CA GLU A 34 -13.13 -20.08 21.24
C GLU A 34 -12.64 -20.25 19.79
N SER A 35 -11.38 -19.88 19.54
CA SER A 35 -10.70 -19.98 18.23
C SER A 35 -10.90 -21.34 17.56
N GLU A 36 -10.78 -22.43 18.32
CA GLU A 36 -10.83 -23.80 17.81
C GLU A 36 -12.20 -24.15 17.23
N THR A 37 -13.28 -23.60 17.79
CA THR A 37 -14.65 -23.83 17.31
C THR A 37 -14.93 -23.13 15.98
N LEU A 38 -14.37 -21.93 15.78
CA LEU A 38 -14.50 -21.17 14.54
C LEU A 38 -13.65 -21.79 13.41
N ASP A 39 -12.41 -22.18 13.72
CA ASP A 39 -11.54 -22.83 12.75
C ASP A 39 -12.13 -24.18 12.29
N SER A 40 -12.74 -24.95 13.21
CA SER A 40 -13.46 -26.18 12.87
C SER A 40 -14.67 -25.93 11.96
N TRP A 41 -15.46 -24.88 12.27
CA TRP A 41 -16.57 -24.45 11.42
C TRP A 41 -16.11 -24.08 10.01
N TYR A 42 -15.05 -23.29 9.85
CA TYR A 42 -14.51 -22.93 8.54
C TYR A 42 -13.93 -24.12 7.79
N ASN A 43 -13.21 -25.01 8.48
CA ASN A 43 -12.68 -26.23 7.87
C ASN A 43 -13.80 -27.16 7.36
N SER A 44 -14.99 -27.14 7.96
CA SER A 44 -16.14 -27.92 7.47
C SER A 44 -16.57 -27.54 6.04
N PHE A 45 -16.23 -26.34 5.57
CA PHE A 45 -16.50 -25.92 4.20
C PHE A 45 -15.49 -26.51 3.20
N LEU A 46 -14.29 -26.86 3.64
CA LEU A 46 -13.28 -27.47 2.77
C LEU A 46 -13.62 -28.93 2.43
N PRO A 47 -13.14 -29.45 1.29
CA PRO A 47 -13.29 -30.86 0.95
C PRO A 47 -12.48 -31.73 1.92
N THR A 48 -13.04 -32.85 2.37
CA THR A 48 -12.30 -33.89 3.09
C THR A 48 -11.29 -34.51 2.12
N THR A 49 -10.02 -34.15 2.25
CA THR A 49 -8.95 -34.76 1.48
C THR A 49 -8.87 -36.24 1.84
N THR A 50 -9.12 -37.14 0.89
CA THR A 50 -8.71 -38.53 1.01
C THR A 50 -7.18 -38.53 1.11
N SER A 51 -6.68 -38.96 2.27
CA SER A 51 -5.27 -39.11 2.61
C SER A 51 -4.45 -39.66 1.45
N GLY A 52 -3.79 -38.77 0.70
CA GLY A 52 -3.14 -39.11 -0.54
C GLY A 52 -2.35 -37.94 -1.12
N LEU A 53 -1.11 -37.81 -0.62
CA LEU A 53 0.01 -37.06 -1.20
C LEU A 53 -0.06 -35.51 -1.09
N ASN A 54 0.89 -34.96 -0.31
CA ASN A 54 1.28 -33.55 -0.20
C ASN A 54 0.24 -32.60 0.41
N ASP A 55 0.02 -32.75 1.72
CA ASP A 55 -0.83 -31.88 2.53
C ASP A 55 -0.15 -30.53 2.82
N GLN A 56 -0.07 -29.66 1.82
CA GLN A 56 0.02 -28.23 2.07
C GLN A 56 -1.37 -27.77 2.48
N SER A 57 -1.52 -27.30 3.72
CA SER A 57 -2.78 -26.75 4.22
C SER A 57 -3.42 -25.84 3.17
N ARG A 58 -4.62 -26.23 2.69
CA ARG A 58 -5.38 -25.44 1.69
C ARG A 58 -5.91 -24.13 2.28
N MET A 59 -5.98 -24.06 3.60
CA MET A 59 -6.33 -22.85 4.33
C MET A 59 -5.17 -21.86 4.25
N VAL A 60 -5.41 -20.72 3.61
CA VAL A 60 -4.46 -19.62 3.48
C VAL A 60 -4.58 -18.66 4.66
N HIS A 61 -5.80 -18.37 5.10
CA HIS A 61 -6.06 -17.45 6.22
C HIS A 61 -7.47 -17.61 6.78
N THR A 62 -7.67 -17.38 8.09
CA THR A 62 -9.00 -17.34 8.72
C THR A 62 -9.30 -15.93 9.24
N TYR A 63 -10.42 -15.36 8.80
CA TYR A 63 -10.84 -14.01 9.23
C TYR A 63 -11.67 -14.11 10.51
N ARG A 64 -11.33 -13.32 11.53
CA ARG A 64 -11.93 -13.44 12.88
C ARG A 64 -12.63 -12.19 13.39
N ASN A 65 -12.22 -11.02 12.92
CA ASN A 65 -12.62 -9.75 13.51
C ASN A 65 -13.69 -9.01 12.69
N VAL A 66 -13.39 -8.77 11.41
CA VAL A 66 -14.15 -7.82 10.57
C VAL A 66 -15.03 -8.53 9.54
N VAL A 67 -14.66 -9.76 9.16
CA VAL A 67 -15.36 -10.57 8.17
C VAL A 67 -15.48 -11.99 8.70
N SER A 68 -16.65 -12.59 8.54
CA SER A 68 -16.88 -14.02 8.78
C SER A 68 -16.51 -14.82 7.53
N GLY A 69 -15.38 -15.51 7.56
CA GLY A 69 -14.90 -16.22 6.38
C GLY A 69 -13.44 -16.65 6.45
N PHE A 70 -12.94 -17.17 5.33
CA PHE A 70 -11.58 -17.64 5.20
C PHE A 70 -11.05 -17.50 3.77
N ALA A 71 -9.73 -17.48 3.61
CA ALA A 71 -9.08 -17.59 2.32
C ALA A 71 -8.53 -19.02 2.15
N ALA A 72 -8.81 -19.65 1.01
CA ALA A 72 -8.35 -21.01 0.74
C ALA A 72 -7.99 -21.23 -0.73
N ARG A 73 -7.04 -22.15 -0.99
CA ARG A 73 -6.72 -22.62 -2.33
C ARG A 73 -7.74 -23.67 -2.77
N LEU A 74 -8.57 -23.32 -3.74
CA LEU A 74 -9.68 -24.14 -4.22
C LEU A 74 -9.67 -24.22 -5.75
N SER A 75 -10.16 -25.34 -6.27
CA SER A 75 -10.56 -25.47 -7.68
C SER A 75 -11.95 -24.84 -7.90
N PRO A 76 -12.28 -24.42 -9.13
CA PRO A 76 -13.63 -23.95 -9.46
C PRO A 76 -14.74 -24.95 -9.11
N GLU A 77 -14.47 -26.25 -9.27
CA GLU A 77 -15.40 -27.33 -8.97
C GLU A 77 -15.67 -27.43 -7.47
N GLU A 78 -14.64 -27.27 -6.63
CA GLU A 78 -14.78 -27.26 -5.17
C GLU A 78 -15.55 -26.03 -4.69
N VAL A 79 -15.35 -24.86 -5.30
CA VAL A 79 -16.16 -23.67 -5.01
C VAL A 79 -17.64 -23.94 -5.34
N LYS A 80 -17.93 -24.52 -6.50
CA LYS A 80 -19.30 -24.87 -6.92
C LYS A 80 -19.94 -25.93 -6.02
N ALA A 81 -19.15 -26.85 -5.46
CA ALA A 81 -19.63 -27.78 -4.46
C ALA A 81 -19.91 -27.08 -3.11
N MET A 82 -19.07 -26.12 -2.73
CA MET A 82 -19.19 -25.33 -1.51
C MET A 82 -20.42 -24.42 -1.50
N GLU A 83 -20.84 -23.90 -2.66
CA GLU A 83 -22.08 -23.12 -2.84
C GLU A 83 -23.35 -23.82 -2.32
N LYS A 84 -23.32 -25.16 -2.23
CA LYS A 84 -24.45 -25.97 -1.75
C LYS A 84 -24.44 -26.17 -0.23
N LYS A 85 -23.39 -25.75 0.46
CA LYS A 85 -23.27 -25.92 1.91
C LYS A 85 -24.08 -24.85 2.64
N ASP A 86 -24.76 -25.27 3.70
CA ASP A 86 -25.46 -24.33 4.57
C ASP A 86 -24.47 -23.36 5.21
N GLY A 87 -24.85 -22.09 5.26
CA GLY A 87 -23.99 -21.00 5.72
C GLY A 87 -23.00 -20.44 4.69
N PHE A 88 -22.94 -20.95 3.45
CA PHE A 88 -22.17 -20.30 2.40
C PHE A 88 -22.83 -18.98 1.95
N VAL A 89 -22.04 -17.91 1.83
CA VAL A 89 -22.54 -16.60 1.34
C VAL A 89 -21.95 -16.28 -0.04
N SER A 90 -20.63 -16.28 -0.18
CA SER A 90 -19.97 -16.06 -1.46
C SER A 90 -18.54 -16.58 -1.47
N ALA A 91 -17.99 -16.81 -2.66
CA ALA A 91 -16.57 -17.07 -2.86
C ALA A 91 -16.09 -16.24 -4.04
N THR A 92 -15.05 -15.44 -3.82
CA THR A 92 -14.47 -14.58 -4.85
C THR A 92 -13.00 -14.92 -5.05
N PRO A 93 -12.52 -15.04 -6.30
CA PRO A 93 -11.10 -15.29 -6.52
C PRO A 93 -10.29 -14.08 -6.01
N GLN A 94 -9.20 -14.35 -5.30
CA GLN A 94 -8.26 -13.32 -4.89
C GLN A 94 -7.82 -12.51 -6.12
N ARG A 95 -7.91 -11.18 -6.01
CA ARG A 95 -7.40 -10.26 -7.03
C ARG A 95 -6.25 -9.48 -6.44
N MET A 96 -5.11 -9.51 -7.12
CA MET A 96 -4.04 -8.56 -6.86
C MET A 96 -4.47 -7.21 -7.42
N LEU A 97 -4.68 -6.24 -6.53
CA LEU A 97 -4.93 -4.86 -6.94
C LEU A 97 -3.59 -4.16 -7.11
N SER A 98 -3.45 -3.39 -8.19
CA SER A 98 -2.30 -2.50 -8.38
C SER A 98 -2.63 -1.14 -7.78
N LEU A 99 -1.62 -0.47 -7.23
CA LEU A 99 -1.76 0.90 -6.74
C LEU A 99 -2.20 1.78 -7.92
N HIS A 100 -3.35 2.42 -7.77
CA HIS A 100 -3.83 3.41 -8.73
C HIS A 100 -3.59 4.80 -8.15
N THR A 101 -2.91 5.67 -8.89
CA THR A 101 -2.87 7.11 -8.60
C THR A 101 -4.17 7.73 -9.12
N THR A 102 -5.30 7.42 -8.48
CA THR A 102 -6.56 8.12 -8.76
C THR A 102 -6.66 9.37 -7.90
N HIS A 103 -7.22 10.44 -8.47
CA HIS A 103 -7.52 11.69 -7.77
C HIS A 103 -8.55 11.40 -6.67
N THR A 104 -8.09 11.10 -5.45
CA THR A 104 -8.88 10.64 -4.29
C THR A 104 -10.16 11.46 -4.09
N PRO A 105 -10.16 12.80 -4.24
CA PRO A 105 -11.39 13.57 -4.14
C PRO A 105 -12.43 13.22 -5.21
N ASN A 106 -12.05 12.98 -6.47
CA ASN A 106 -13.01 12.63 -7.52
C ASN A 106 -13.53 11.20 -7.37
N PHE A 107 -12.65 10.25 -7.00
CA PHE A 107 -13.05 8.86 -6.73
C PHE A 107 -14.08 8.77 -5.59
N LEU A 108 -13.90 9.58 -4.55
CA LEU A 108 -14.79 9.62 -3.39
C LEU A 108 -15.97 10.61 -3.55
N GLY A 109 -16.12 11.28 -4.71
CA GLY A 109 -17.18 12.29 -4.93
C GLY A 109 -17.06 13.55 -4.07
N LEU A 110 -15.86 13.83 -3.57
CA LEU A 110 -15.50 14.91 -2.66
C LEU A 110 -15.18 16.20 -3.43
N HIS A 111 -16.22 16.89 -3.88
CA HIS A 111 -16.09 18.20 -4.51
C HIS A 111 -16.13 19.34 -3.47
N GLN A 112 -15.24 20.33 -3.57
CA GLN A 112 -15.30 21.53 -2.73
C GLN A 112 -16.57 22.34 -3.06
N ASN A 113 -17.29 22.78 -2.02
CA ASN A 113 -18.50 23.61 -2.09
C ASN A 113 -19.73 22.99 -2.77
N LEU A 114 -19.69 21.71 -3.12
CA LEU A 114 -20.81 20.93 -3.63
C LEU A 114 -20.98 19.67 -2.79
N GLY A 115 -22.21 19.39 -2.35
CA GLY A 115 -22.56 18.15 -1.64
C GLY A 115 -22.69 18.28 -0.12
N PHE A 116 -22.77 17.12 0.55
CA PHE A 116 -23.22 16.95 1.93
C PHE A 116 -22.28 17.54 3.00
N TRP A 117 -21.10 18.08 2.67
CA TRP A 117 -20.06 18.56 3.63
C TRP A 117 -20.54 19.44 4.78
N LYS A 118 -21.32 20.48 4.46
CA LYS A 118 -21.88 21.38 5.49
C LYS A 118 -22.99 20.70 6.28
N GLY A 119 -23.77 19.82 5.64
CA GLY A 119 -24.83 19.02 6.27
C GLY A 119 -24.32 17.83 7.08
N SER A 120 -23.12 17.32 6.79
CA SER A 120 -22.41 16.22 7.45
C SER A 120 -21.52 16.70 8.59
N ASN A 121 -21.48 18.01 8.83
CA ASN A 121 -20.59 18.64 9.78
C ASN A 121 -19.12 18.28 9.54
N TYR A 122 -18.70 18.24 8.26
CA TYR A 122 -17.34 17.90 7.84
C TYR A 122 -16.85 16.53 8.35
N GLY A 123 -17.78 15.60 8.62
CA GLY A 123 -17.44 14.28 9.15
C GLY A 123 -17.10 14.27 10.64
N LYS A 124 -17.52 15.29 11.41
CA LYS A 124 -17.34 15.32 12.87
C LYS A 124 -17.91 14.03 13.50
N GLY A 125 -17.03 13.24 14.12
CA GLY A 125 -17.38 11.95 14.75
C GLY A 125 -17.25 10.72 13.84
N VAL A 126 -16.72 10.87 12.62
CA VAL A 126 -16.48 9.79 11.67
C VAL A 126 -14.98 9.56 11.51
N ILE A 127 -14.55 8.30 11.57
CA ILE A 127 -13.18 7.89 11.26
C ILE A 127 -13.13 7.45 9.79
N ILE A 128 -12.28 8.11 8.99
CA ILE A 128 -12.01 7.71 7.61
C ILE A 128 -10.66 7.00 7.60
N GLY A 129 -10.67 5.68 7.46
CA GLY A 129 -9.46 4.88 7.29
C GLY A 129 -9.05 4.82 5.84
N LEU A 130 -7.89 5.41 5.50
CA LEU A 130 -7.23 5.23 4.21
C LEU A 130 -6.11 4.20 4.40
N MET A 131 -6.24 3.03 3.75
CA MET A 131 -5.14 2.08 3.66
C MET A 131 -4.34 2.40 2.40
N ASP A 132 -3.28 3.17 2.59
CA ASP A 132 -2.23 3.40 1.59
C ASP A 132 -0.97 2.62 2.02
N SER A 133 -0.16 2.17 1.07
CA SER A 133 1.08 1.44 1.37
C SER A 133 2.29 2.31 1.07
N GLU A 134 3.05 2.68 2.10
CA GLU A 134 4.31 3.39 1.93
C GLU A 134 5.44 2.67 2.69
N SER A 135 6.60 2.52 2.04
CA SER A 135 7.84 2.25 2.77
C SER A 135 8.39 3.57 3.27
N ILE A 136 8.63 3.68 4.58
CA ILE A 136 9.23 4.86 5.23
C ILE A 136 10.60 5.24 4.61
N PHE A 137 11.24 4.31 3.90
CA PHE A 137 12.48 4.56 3.16
C PHE A 137 12.54 3.75 1.87
N GLN A 138 12.66 4.42 0.73
CA GLN A 138 13.05 3.83 -0.55
C GLN A 138 14.34 4.52 -1.03
N PRO A 139 15.48 3.82 -1.10
CA PRO A 139 16.68 4.41 -1.67
C PRO A 139 16.46 4.72 -3.15
N LYS A 140 16.95 5.87 -3.61
CA LYS A 140 16.84 6.32 -5.02
C LYS A 140 17.45 5.33 -6.02
N ASP A 141 18.36 4.49 -5.55
CA ASP A 141 19.12 3.53 -6.36
C ASP A 141 18.64 2.09 -6.17
N PHE A 142 17.45 1.88 -5.59
CA PHE A 142 16.90 0.53 -5.43
C PHE A 142 16.39 0.01 -6.79
N PRO A 143 16.85 -1.15 -7.27
CA PRO A 143 16.46 -1.65 -8.57
C PRO A 143 14.96 -2.00 -8.60
N THR A 144 14.28 -1.65 -9.71
CA THR A 144 12.87 -2.02 -9.97
C THR A 144 12.73 -3.50 -10.36
N THR A 145 13.84 -4.22 -10.49
CA THR A 145 13.87 -5.65 -10.80
C THR A 145 13.28 -6.45 -9.64
N LEU A 146 12.42 -7.42 -9.96
CA LEU A 146 11.89 -8.34 -8.96
C LEU A 146 13.04 -9.13 -8.33
N LEU A 147 13.15 -9.04 -7.00
CA LEU A 147 14.16 -9.75 -6.23
C LEU A 147 13.54 -11.00 -5.60
N PRO A 148 14.29 -12.13 -5.54
CA PRO A 148 13.80 -13.34 -4.89
C PRO A 148 13.60 -13.11 -3.40
N LEU A 149 12.57 -13.73 -2.83
CA LEU A 149 12.30 -13.73 -1.40
C LEU A 149 12.93 -14.98 -0.75
N VAL A 150 13.53 -14.83 0.43
CA VAL A 150 14.09 -15.97 1.19
C VAL A 150 13.78 -15.84 2.66
N PHE A 151 13.39 -16.95 3.30
CA PHE A 151 13.24 -17.04 4.75
C PHE A 151 14.31 -17.98 5.32
N PRO A 152 15.41 -17.45 5.91
CA PRO A 152 16.47 -18.26 6.47
C PRO A 152 16.00 -19.21 7.60
N GLY A 153 14.91 -18.84 8.29
CA GLY A 153 14.28 -19.65 9.32
C GLY A 153 13.48 -20.86 8.83
N GLN A 154 13.34 -21.08 7.51
CA GLN A 154 12.47 -22.14 6.97
C GLN A 154 12.89 -23.55 7.42
N ASN A 155 14.16 -23.76 7.74
CA ASN A 155 14.70 -25.05 8.17
C ASN A 155 14.59 -25.27 9.70
N GLY A 156 13.85 -24.41 10.41
CA GLY A 156 13.71 -24.47 11.87
C GLY A 156 14.85 -23.82 12.66
N ASP A 157 15.81 -23.18 11.99
CA ASP A 157 16.85 -22.39 12.66
C ASP A 157 16.28 -21.04 13.13
N GLN A 158 16.00 -20.95 14.43
CA GLN A 158 15.42 -19.75 15.02
C GLN A 158 16.40 -18.55 15.02
N ASN A 159 17.71 -18.78 15.07
CA ASN A 159 18.70 -17.70 15.00
C ASN A 159 18.77 -17.13 13.58
N ALA A 160 18.63 -17.98 12.57
CA ALA A 160 18.48 -17.57 11.18
C ALA A 160 17.13 -16.85 10.97
N ALA A 161 16.04 -17.35 11.56
CA ALA A 161 14.72 -16.70 11.52
C ALA A 161 14.76 -15.28 12.09
N TRP A 162 15.48 -15.08 13.19
CA TRP A 162 15.67 -13.76 13.80
C TRP A 162 16.72 -12.88 13.12
N CYS A 163 17.45 -13.38 12.12
CA CYS A 163 18.60 -12.69 11.53
C CYS A 163 19.60 -12.22 12.60
N ALA A 164 19.88 -13.09 13.57
CA ALA A 164 20.88 -12.89 14.60
C ALA A 164 22.28 -12.73 13.99
N ASP A 165 23.19 -12.07 14.73
CA ASP A 165 24.55 -11.85 14.25
C ASP A 165 25.23 -13.17 13.85
N GLY A 166 25.83 -13.18 12.66
CA GLY A 166 26.49 -14.35 12.08
C GLY A 166 25.58 -15.51 11.63
N SER A 167 24.27 -15.47 11.86
CA SER A 167 23.37 -16.60 11.55
C SER A 167 23.11 -16.80 10.06
N LEU A 168 23.33 -15.76 9.25
CA LEU A 168 23.08 -15.79 7.81
C LEU A 168 24.28 -16.25 6.96
N LYS A 169 25.42 -16.61 7.59
CA LYS A 169 26.67 -16.96 6.85
C LYS A 169 26.50 -18.14 5.89
N ASN A 170 25.64 -19.09 6.22
CA ASN A 170 25.38 -20.29 5.41
C ASN A 170 24.01 -20.24 4.72
N ALA A 171 23.32 -19.09 4.75
CA ALA A 171 22.02 -18.91 4.14
C ALA A 171 22.17 -18.30 2.74
N ASP A 172 21.36 -18.76 1.78
CA ASP A 172 21.34 -18.23 0.42
C ASP A 172 20.56 -16.91 0.34
N VAL A 173 21.15 -15.85 0.92
CA VAL A 173 20.53 -14.52 1.09
C VAL A 173 21.07 -13.44 0.16
N LYS A 174 22.20 -13.69 -0.51
CA LYS A 174 22.89 -12.68 -1.32
C LYS A 174 22.02 -12.21 -2.49
N GLY A 175 21.80 -10.90 -2.59
CA GLY A 175 20.98 -10.28 -3.65
C GLY A 175 19.48 -10.52 -3.52
N LYS A 176 18.99 -11.03 -2.38
CA LYS A 176 17.58 -11.37 -2.16
C LYS A 176 16.92 -10.47 -1.13
N VAL A 177 15.59 -10.46 -1.11
CA VAL A 177 14.81 -9.89 0.00
C VAL A 177 14.73 -10.94 1.10
N VAL A 178 15.26 -10.61 2.28
CA VAL A 178 15.36 -11.53 3.41
C VAL A 178 14.21 -11.29 4.38
N LEU A 179 13.46 -12.36 4.67
CA LEU A 179 12.45 -12.36 5.71
C LEU A 179 13.11 -12.60 7.08
N CYS A 180 12.95 -11.67 8.01
CA CYS A 180 13.42 -11.78 9.38
C CYS A 180 12.23 -11.67 10.34
N GLN A 181 12.23 -12.40 11.45
CA GLN A 181 11.23 -12.30 12.50
C GLN A 181 11.65 -11.31 13.60
N LYS A 182 10.66 -10.66 14.22
CA LYS A 182 10.81 -9.99 15.52
C LYS A 182 11.20 -11.00 16.60
N GLY A 183 11.70 -10.49 17.73
CA GLY A 183 12.13 -11.30 18.86
C GLY A 183 13.63 -11.62 18.89
N GLY A 184 14.00 -12.52 19.82
CA GLY A 184 15.37 -12.93 20.09
C GLY A 184 16.19 -11.92 20.90
N GLY A 185 15.58 -10.87 21.45
CA GLY A 185 16.29 -9.78 22.14
C GLY A 185 17.20 -8.94 21.23
N ILE A 186 17.06 -9.09 19.91
CA ILE A 186 17.90 -8.41 18.90
C ILE A 186 17.14 -7.19 18.39
N ALA A 187 17.79 -6.02 18.45
CA ALA A 187 17.23 -4.79 17.92
C ALA A 187 16.91 -4.92 16.42
N ARG A 188 15.80 -4.32 15.97
CA ARG A 188 15.38 -4.35 14.54
C ARG A 188 16.47 -3.80 13.62
N LEU A 189 17.20 -2.78 14.08
CA LEU A 189 18.39 -2.23 13.42
C LEU A 189 19.51 -3.25 13.24
N ALA A 190 19.82 -4.02 14.28
CA ALA A 190 20.88 -5.03 14.23
C ALA A 190 20.54 -6.14 13.22
N LYS A 191 19.27 -6.55 13.13
CA LYS A 191 18.80 -7.51 12.12
C LYS A 191 19.03 -7.00 10.70
N GLY A 192 18.68 -5.74 10.45
CA GLY A 192 18.92 -5.09 9.15
C GLY A 192 20.40 -5.02 8.78
N GLN A 193 21.27 -4.77 9.78
CA GLN A 193 22.72 -4.78 9.59
C GLN A 193 23.23 -6.20 9.26
N THR A 194 22.77 -7.24 9.96
CA THR A 194 23.09 -8.64 9.64
C THR A 194 22.73 -8.99 8.20
N VAL A 195 21.52 -8.61 7.75
CA VAL A 195 21.08 -8.87 6.36
C VAL A 195 21.98 -8.15 5.37
N LYS A 196 22.33 -6.89 5.64
CA LYS A 196 23.24 -6.11 4.81
C LYS A 196 24.63 -6.74 4.73
N ASP A 197 25.19 -7.15 5.85
CA ASP A 197 26.53 -7.76 5.92
C ASP A 197 26.57 -9.13 5.24
N ALA A 198 25.45 -9.86 5.24
CA ALA A 198 25.28 -11.11 4.49
C ALA A 198 25.04 -10.88 2.98
N GLY A 199 24.96 -9.62 2.53
CA GLY A 199 24.77 -9.25 1.13
C GLY A 199 23.31 -9.33 0.65
N GLY A 200 22.33 -9.35 1.57
CA GLY A 200 20.92 -9.24 1.24
C GLY A 200 20.60 -7.89 0.60
N ALA A 201 19.71 -7.90 -0.38
CA ALA A 201 19.31 -6.69 -1.10
C ALA A 201 18.29 -5.86 -0.30
N ALA A 202 17.39 -6.51 0.42
CA ALA A 202 16.43 -5.87 1.32
C ALA A 202 16.04 -6.81 2.46
N MET A 203 15.37 -6.26 3.47
CA MET A 203 14.81 -7.02 4.59
C MET A 203 13.33 -6.70 4.75
N ILE A 204 12.52 -7.72 4.98
CA ILE A 204 11.15 -7.58 5.50
C ILE A 204 11.15 -8.13 6.92
N LEU A 205 10.76 -7.29 7.86
CA LEU A 205 10.64 -7.68 9.26
C LEU A 205 9.19 -8.13 9.53
N MET A 206 9.03 -9.40 9.86
CA MET A 206 7.76 -10.04 10.18
C MET A 206 7.53 -10.05 11.68
N ASN A 207 6.28 -9.89 12.09
CA ASN A 207 5.86 -10.14 13.45
C ASN A 207 6.03 -11.61 13.83
N GLN A 208 6.26 -11.87 15.12
CA GLN A 208 6.06 -13.22 15.64
C GLN A 208 4.56 -13.46 15.82
N GLU A 209 4.16 -14.72 15.92
CA GLU A 209 2.75 -15.10 16.18
C GLU A 209 2.18 -14.37 17.40
N ILE A 210 2.98 -14.23 18.47
CA ILE A 210 2.60 -13.52 19.69
C ILE A 210 2.42 -12.00 19.52
N ASP A 211 3.04 -11.41 18.49
CA ASP A 211 2.95 -9.98 18.20
C ASP A 211 1.71 -9.66 17.34
N GLY A 212 1.03 -10.69 16.80
CA GLY A 212 -0.15 -10.57 15.95
C GLY A 212 0.02 -9.55 14.82
N ASP A 213 -0.99 -8.71 14.63
CA ASP A 213 -1.04 -7.69 13.58
C ASP A 213 -0.45 -6.34 14.04
N SER A 214 0.47 -6.32 15.02
CA SER A 214 1.07 -5.09 15.52
C SER A 214 1.76 -4.30 14.40
N THR A 215 1.35 -3.05 14.22
CA THR A 215 1.89 -2.13 13.20
C THR A 215 3.06 -1.29 13.70
N LEU A 216 3.63 -1.62 14.86
CA LEU A 216 4.78 -0.91 15.42
C LEU A 216 6.03 -1.13 14.56
N ALA A 217 6.36 -0.11 13.77
CA ALA A 217 7.61 -0.01 13.02
C ALA A 217 8.64 0.78 13.84
N ASP A 218 9.86 0.25 13.98
CA ASP A 218 10.98 1.08 14.45
C ASP A 218 11.67 1.68 13.23
N PRO A 219 12.15 2.94 13.31
CA PRO A 219 12.97 3.49 12.24
C PRO A 219 14.25 2.65 12.10
N HIS A 220 14.41 2.00 10.94
CA HIS A 220 15.64 1.27 10.57
C HIS A 220 16.79 2.20 10.17
N ILE A 221 16.62 3.50 10.40
CA ILE A 221 17.57 4.55 10.12
C ILE A 221 17.77 5.38 11.39
N SER A 222 19.00 5.71 11.69
CA SER A 222 19.29 6.69 12.73
C SER A 222 18.88 8.06 12.19
N CYS A 223 17.69 8.54 12.58
CA CYS A 223 17.18 9.84 12.16
C CYS A 223 18.12 10.98 12.56
N SER A 224 18.94 10.80 13.61
CA SER A 224 20.01 11.76 13.98
C SER A 224 21.16 11.85 12.96
N LYS A 225 21.31 10.86 12.07
CA LYS A 225 22.28 10.86 10.96
C LYS A 225 21.66 11.31 9.63
N LYS A 226 20.39 11.71 9.62
CA LYS A 226 19.68 12.19 8.43
C LYS A 226 19.11 13.56 8.71
N SER A 227 19.26 14.47 7.76
CA SER A 227 18.54 15.74 7.79
C SER A 227 17.05 15.43 7.73
N SER A 228 16.28 15.91 8.70
CA SER A 228 14.82 15.91 8.59
C SER A 228 14.43 16.71 7.36
N ILE A 229 13.51 16.17 6.56
CA ILE A 229 12.83 16.94 5.53
C ILE A 229 11.53 17.46 6.16
N PRO A 230 11.22 18.76 6.04
CA PRO A 230 9.91 19.26 6.44
C PRO A 230 8.80 18.49 5.72
N GLU A 231 7.67 18.26 6.38
CA GLU A 231 6.51 17.57 5.81
C GLU A 231 6.07 18.22 4.49
N ALA A 232 6.15 19.55 4.42
CA ALA A 232 5.84 20.33 3.23
C ALA A 232 6.82 20.12 2.06
N GLU A 233 8.05 19.62 2.30
CA GLU A 233 9.06 19.31 1.28
C GLU A 233 8.93 17.87 0.74
N LEU A 234 8.06 17.03 1.33
CA LEU A 234 7.74 15.73 0.75
C LEU A 234 7.18 15.92 -0.67
N ASN A 235 7.57 15.06 -1.59
CA ASN A 235 7.08 15.08 -2.97
C ASN A 235 5.64 14.53 -3.08
N TYR A 236 4.73 15.15 -2.32
CA TYR A 236 3.35 14.74 -2.16
C TYR A 236 2.45 15.61 -3.06
N PRO A 237 1.33 15.09 -3.60
CA PRO A 237 0.45 15.82 -4.52
C PRO A 237 -0.39 16.93 -3.85
N SER A 238 0.03 17.45 -2.70
CA SER A 238 -0.58 18.57 -1.99
C SER A 238 0.47 19.38 -1.23
N PHE A 239 0.06 20.55 -0.74
CA PHE A 239 0.85 21.38 0.17
C PHE A 239 0.05 21.60 1.46
N ALA A 240 0.63 21.22 2.60
CA ALA A 240 0.13 21.55 3.93
C ALA A 240 1.26 22.30 4.65
N ILE A 241 1.06 23.58 4.96
CA ILE A 241 2.13 24.49 5.39
C ILE A 241 1.66 25.30 6.59
N THR A 242 2.49 25.40 7.61
CA THR A 242 2.36 26.42 8.66
C THR A 242 3.21 27.62 8.26
N LEU A 243 2.59 28.77 7.99
CA LEU A 243 3.24 29.95 7.42
C LEU A 243 3.17 31.11 8.41
N GLY A 244 4.36 31.52 8.89
CA GLY A 244 4.53 32.72 9.70
C GLY A 244 4.79 33.96 8.83
N THR A 245 5.65 34.85 9.32
CA THR A 245 5.97 36.12 8.65
C THR A 245 6.96 36.00 7.50
N THR A 246 7.67 34.88 7.38
CA THR A 246 8.67 34.64 6.34
C THR A 246 8.15 33.73 5.24
N GLY A 247 8.47 34.06 3.99
CA GLY A 247 8.15 33.20 2.87
C GLY A 247 8.87 31.85 2.93
N GLN A 248 8.19 30.80 2.47
CA GLN A 248 8.72 29.44 2.40
C GLN A 248 8.61 28.93 0.96
N THR A 249 9.61 28.16 0.53
CA THR A 249 9.68 27.60 -0.82
C THR A 249 9.88 26.09 -0.72
N TYR A 250 9.09 25.34 -1.48
CA TYR A 250 9.16 23.89 -1.52
C TYR A 250 9.28 23.38 -2.95
N THR A 251 9.87 22.19 -3.12
CA THR A 251 10.00 21.58 -4.45
C THR A 251 9.05 20.40 -4.66
N ARG A 252 8.67 20.16 -5.92
CA ARG A 252 7.96 18.98 -6.37
C ARG A 252 8.60 18.45 -7.63
N THR A 253 8.73 17.14 -7.71
CA THR A 253 9.19 16.43 -8.91
C THR A 253 8.03 15.63 -9.49
N VAL A 254 7.72 15.91 -10.74
CA VAL A 254 6.62 15.27 -11.48
C VAL A 254 7.17 14.42 -12.60
N THR A 255 6.57 13.26 -12.80
CA THR A 255 6.89 12.31 -13.87
C THR A 255 5.80 12.35 -14.92
N ASN A 256 6.15 12.51 -16.20
CA ASN A 256 5.18 12.41 -17.28
C ASN A 256 4.76 10.94 -17.48
N VAL A 257 3.51 10.61 -17.19
CA VAL A 257 2.91 9.29 -17.43
C VAL A 257 1.98 9.28 -18.64
N GLY A 258 1.86 10.42 -19.34
CA GLY A 258 1.05 10.59 -20.54
C GLY A 258 1.87 10.49 -21.82
N GLU A 259 1.42 11.20 -22.86
CA GLU A 259 2.11 11.27 -24.15
C GLU A 259 3.42 12.07 -24.05
N ALA A 260 4.42 11.65 -24.84
CA ALA A 260 5.63 12.44 -25.09
C ALA A 260 5.29 13.72 -25.87
N ASN A 261 6.19 14.70 -25.84
CA ASN A 261 6.00 16.04 -26.43
C ASN A 261 4.75 16.74 -25.89
N SER A 262 4.60 16.77 -24.57
CA SER A 262 3.50 17.43 -23.87
C SER A 262 4.00 18.64 -23.05
N SER A 263 3.22 19.72 -23.10
CA SER A 263 3.52 20.96 -22.39
C SER A 263 2.41 21.28 -21.40
N TYR A 264 2.79 21.67 -20.19
CA TYR A 264 1.88 22.06 -19.13
C TYR A 264 2.21 23.47 -18.65
N THR A 265 1.20 24.33 -18.53
CA THR A 265 1.31 25.66 -17.93
C THR A 265 0.65 25.70 -16.58
N VAL A 266 1.19 26.49 -15.67
CA VAL A 266 0.67 26.60 -14.31
C VAL A 266 -0.46 27.63 -14.21
N GLU A 267 -1.53 27.25 -13.52
CA GLU A 267 -2.60 28.10 -13.03
C GLU A 267 -2.59 28.05 -11.51
N ILE A 268 -2.67 29.21 -10.86
CA ILE A 268 -2.60 29.34 -9.40
C ILE A 268 -3.88 29.97 -8.90
N PHE A 269 -4.51 29.30 -7.93
CA PHE A 269 -5.58 29.88 -7.12
C PHE A 269 -5.04 30.03 -5.68
N PRO A 270 -4.51 31.22 -5.32
CA PRO A 270 -3.83 31.41 -4.05
C PRO A 270 -4.82 31.35 -2.87
N PRO A 271 -4.43 30.78 -1.72
CA PRO A 271 -5.19 30.96 -0.49
C PRO A 271 -5.31 32.43 -0.10
N PRO A 272 -6.45 32.88 0.45
CA PRO A 272 -6.59 34.22 1.01
C PRO A 272 -5.44 34.58 1.95
N GLY A 273 -4.88 35.79 1.84
CA GLY A 273 -3.75 36.24 2.66
C GLY A 273 -2.38 35.65 2.29
N VAL A 274 -2.29 34.78 1.28
CA VAL A 274 -1.03 34.13 0.86
C VAL A 274 -0.73 34.39 -0.61
N ASN A 275 0.41 34.99 -0.89
CA ASN A 275 0.99 35.09 -2.22
C ASN A 275 1.67 33.76 -2.59
N VAL A 276 1.23 33.14 -3.69
CA VAL A 276 1.77 31.89 -4.20
C VAL A 276 2.43 32.12 -5.56
N SER A 277 3.65 31.63 -5.75
CA SER A 277 4.38 31.71 -7.01
C SER A 277 5.05 30.38 -7.35
N VAL A 278 5.11 30.03 -8.63
CA VAL A 278 5.63 28.76 -9.12
C VAL A 278 6.74 29.00 -10.15
N THR A 279 7.81 28.23 -10.10
CA THR A 279 8.94 28.34 -11.04
C THR A 279 9.48 26.95 -11.40
N PRO A 280 9.64 26.61 -12.69
CA PRO A 280 9.20 27.40 -13.87
C PRO A 280 7.67 27.49 -13.96
N TYR A 281 7.14 28.41 -14.77
CA TYR A 281 5.68 28.53 -14.99
C TYR A 281 5.15 27.55 -16.06
N ARG A 282 6.07 26.85 -16.75
CA ARG A 282 5.80 25.86 -17.80
C ARG A 282 6.72 24.66 -17.63
N LEU A 283 6.18 23.47 -17.86
CA LEU A 283 6.92 22.20 -17.91
C LEU A 283 6.74 21.56 -19.27
N ASP A 284 7.85 21.24 -19.94
CA ASP A 284 7.86 20.65 -21.27
C ASP A 284 8.49 19.25 -21.21
N PHE A 285 7.68 18.22 -21.43
CA PHE A 285 8.10 16.82 -21.42
C PHE A 285 8.26 16.31 -22.86
N TRP A 286 9.46 15.88 -23.20
CA TRP A 286 9.84 15.34 -24.51
C TRP A 286 9.75 13.81 -24.57
N GLU A 287 9.75 13.13 -23.41
CA GLU A 287 9.70 11.68 -23.31
C GLU A 287 8.67 11.22 -22.27
N VAL A 288 8.19 9.98 -22.42
CA VAL A 288 7.39 9.30 -21.39
C VAL A 288 8.32 8.91 -20.24
N ASN A 289 7.85 9.05 -19.00
CA ASN A 289 8.60 8.87 -17.75
C ASN A 289 9.70 9.91 -17.49
N GLN A 290 9.80 10.95 -18.32
CA GLN A 290 10.69 12.08 -18.02
C GLN A 290 10.24 12.76 -16.72
N GLN A 291 11.20 13.07 -15.85
CA GLN A 291 10.98 13.77 -14.59
C GLN A 291 11.42 15.22 -14.71
N LEU A 292 10.60 16.14 -14.22
CA LEU A 292 10.94 17.55 -14.09
C LEU A 292 10.60 18.04 -12.68
N THR A 293 11.39 18.98 -12.18
CA THR A 293 11.20 19.58 -10.86
C THR A 293 10.77 21.04 -10.98
N TYR A 294 9.80 21.44 -10.17
CA TYR A 294 9.40 22.84 -10.00
C TYR A 294 9.40 23.22 -8.51
N SER A 295 9.52 24.51 -8.26
CA SER A 295 9.44 25.10 -6.92
C SER A 295 8.16 25.92 -6.76
N VAL A 296 7.56 25.88 -5.58
CA VAL A 296 6.42 26.69 -5.18
C VAL A 296 6.80 27.51 -3.96
N THR A 297 6.62 28.83 -4.05
CA THR A 297 6.92 29.78 -2.98
C THR A 297 5.64 30.39 -2.44
N PHE A 298 5.49 30.34 -1.12
CA PHE A 298 4.38 30.87 -0.34
C PHE A 298 4.87 32.04 0.50
N LYS A 299 4.22 33.20 0.42
CA LYS A 299 4.57 34.40 1.19
C LYS A 299 3.30 35.00 1.82
N PRO A 300 3.33 35.46 3.07
CA PRO A 300 2.22 36.23 3.61
C PRO A 300 2.01 37.50 2.77
N SER A 301 0.75 37.89 2.57
CA SER A 301 0.39 39.18 1.98
C SER A 301 0.41 40.28 3.07
N ASN A 302 0.87 41.48 2.75
CA ASN A 302 1.12 42.58 3.71
C ASN A 302 -0.16 43.30 4.20
N GLU A 303 -1.28 42.61 4.38
CA GLU A 303 -2.51 43.22 4.90
C GLU A 303 -2.95 42.52 6.20
N ASP A 304 -2.74 43.25 7.31
CA ASP A 304 -3.29 43.16 8.66
C ASP A 304 -3.53 41.81 9.36
N VAL A 305 -3.11 41.80 10.64
CA VAL A 305 -3.33 40.80 11.71
C VAL A 305 -3.99 39.50 11.25
N ILE A 306 -3.14 38.51 10.96
CA ILE A 306 -3.62 37.17 10.72
C ILE A 306 -4.14 36.60 12.03
N THR A 307 -5.46 36.56 12.19
CA THR A 307 -6.05 35.65 13.18
C THR A 307 -5.69 34.23 12.76
N PRO A 308 -5.25 33.34 13.68
CA PRO A 308 -4.93 31.96 13.33
C PRO A 308 -6.10 31.32 12.60
N GLU A 309 -5.90 31.06 11.31
CA GLU A 309 -6.94 30.59 10.41
C GLU A 309 -6.34 29.64 9.38
N PHE A 310 -7.11 28.62 9.03
CA PHE A 310 -6.80 27.71 7.95
C PHE A 310 -7.37 28.24 6.64
N VAL A 311 -6.49 28.56 5.69
CA VAL A 311 -6.86 29.04 4.36
C VAL A 311 -6.50 28.02 3.29
N GLN A 312 -7.24 28.01 2.19
CA GLN A 312 -7.10 26.98 1.15
C GLN A 312 -6.99 27.57 -0.26
N GLY A 313 -6.22 26.89 -1.10
CA GLY A 313 -6.00 27.24 -2.51
C GLY A 313 -5.57 26.02 -3.33
N TYR A 314 -5.00 26.23 -4.51
CA TYR A 314 -4.39 25.15 -5.31
C TYR A 314 -3.43 25.66 -6.37
N VAL A 315 -2.50 24.78 -6.76
CA VAL A 315 -1.74 24.88 -8.02
C VAL A 315 -2.33 23.88 -9.00
N LYS A 316 -2.51 24.25 -10.27
CA LYS A 316 -3.02 23.37 -11.33
C LYS A 316 -2.12 23.48 -12.55
N TRP A 317 -1.60 22.35 -13.01
CA TRP A 317 -0.90 22.24 -14.28
C TRP A 317 -1.88 21.84 -15.37
N SER A 318 -1.97 22.64 -16.43
CA SER A 318 -2.94 22.47 -17.50
C SER A 318 -2.25 22.26 -18.85
N SER A 319 -2.77 21.30 -19.61
CA SER A 319 -2.47 21.05 -21.01
C SER A 319 -3.79 20.95 -21.78
N ASP A 320 -3.73 20.73 -23.10
CA ASP A 320 -4.95 20.57 -23.92
C ASP A 320 -5.80 19.35 -23.51
N LYS A 321 -5.18 18.33 -22.89
CA LYS A 321 -5.82 17.04 -22.56
C LYS A 321 -5.95 16.77 -21.07
N HIS A 322 -5.03 17.29 -20.25
CA HIS A 322 -4.89 16.91 -18.84
C HIS A 322 -4.81 18.13 -17.92
N PHE A 323 -5.43 17.99 -16.75
CA PHE A 323 -5.37 18.93 -15.64
C PHE A 323 -4.86 18.22 -14.39
N VAL A 324 -3.75 18.67 -13.83
CA VAL A 324 -3.13 18.09 -12.63
C VAL A 324 -3.17 19.12 -11.51
N ARG A 325 -4.05 18.92 -10.52
CA ARG A 325 -4.29 19.86 -9.43
C ARG A 325 -3.66 19.38 -8.13
N SER A 326 -2.89 20.24 -7.47
CA SER A 326 -2.38 20.04 -6.11
C SER A 326 -3.05 21.05 -5.16
N PRO A 327 -3.89 20.60 -4.21
CA PRO A 327 -4.49 21.49 -3.23
C PRO A 327 -3.43 22.06 -2.27
N ILE A 328 -3.68 23.28 -1.81
CA ILE A 328 -2.89 24.00 -0.82
C ILE A 328 -3.77 24.20 0.42
N SER A 329 -3.24 23.88 1.59
CA SER A 329 -3.78 24.25 2.90
C SER A 329 -2.69 24.98 3.68
N VAL A 330 -2.98 26.19 4.16
CA VAL A 330 -2.04 26.98 4.95
C VAL A 330 -2.66 27.28 6.31
N GLU A 331 -1.94 26.95 7.38
CA GLU A 331 -2.17 27.47 8.72
C GLU A 331 -1.34 28.73 8.88
N LEU A 332 -1.98 29.87 9.08
CA LEU A 332 -1.28 31.13 9.29
C LEU A 332 -1.03 31.35 10.80
N VAL A 333 0.21 31.63 11.18
CA VAL A 333 0.67 31.76 12.57
C VAL A 333 1.48 33.01 12.84
#